data_AF-A0A2P1NP99-F1
#
_entry.id   AF-A0A2P1NP99-F1
#
_cell.length_a   1.000
_cell.length_b   1.000
_cell.length_c   1.000
_cell.angle_alpha   90.00
_cell.angle_beta   90.00
_cell.angle_gamma   90.00
#
_symmetry.space_group_name_H-M   'P 1'
#
loop_
_entity.id
_entity.type
_entity.pdbx_description
1 polymer ?
#
loop_
_entity_poly.entity_id
_entity_poly.type
_entity_poly.pdbx_seq_one_letter_code
_entity_poly.pdbx_strand_id
1 'polypeptide(L)'
;MNFSDILGIIGIVLAVISLVYAVYQTREKKKLEEYVRSQAWYIYSKANNVTGIAQAGLGAYKQAHAQNLNTQVLELMAKTDAFGQDLFRETIRQIQLAEPDFTHNQIDIWVLDGKLDKDHAALFKALCVSSSTPNSSSKRTPHGAA
;
A
#
# COMPACT_ATOMS: atom_id res chain seq x y z
N MET A 1 -35.10 -8.41 -47.90
CA MET A 1 -34.15 -8.37 -46.76
C MET A 1 -34.44 -9.60 -45.92
N ASN A 2 -33.52 -10.56 -45.86
CA ASN A 2 -33.75 -11.83 -45.20
C ASN A 2 -33.48 -11.70 -43.69
N PHE A 3 -34.07 -12.60 -42.90
CA PHE A 3 -33.89 -12.63 -41.44
C PHE A 3 -32.40 -12.68 -41.04
N SER A 4 -31.58 -13.41 -41.80
CA SER A 4 -30.13 -13.48 -41.62
C SER A 4 -29.42 -12.14 -41.83
N ASP A 5 -29.91 -11.30 -42.75
CA ASP A 5 -29.33 -9.97 -43.03
C ASP A 5 -29.61 -9.02 -41.85
N ILE A 6 -30.82 -9.10 -41.28
CA ILE A 6 -31.23 -8.29 -40.11
C ILE A 6 -30.37 -8.68 -38.89
N LEU A 7 -30.17 -9.98 -38.65
CA LEU A 7 -29.31 -10.46 -37.56
C LEU A 7 -27.85 -10.06 -37.76
N GLY A 8 -27.34 -10.09 -39.00
CA GLY A 8 -25.99 -9.64 -39.32
C GLY A 8 -25.77 -8.16 -38.99
N ILE A 9 -26.72 -7.29 -39.35
CA ILE A 9 -26.65 -5.86 -39.05
C ILE A 9 -26.70 -5.61 -37.54
N ILE A 10 -27.60 -6.27 -36.81
CA ILE A 10 -27.68 -6.14 -35.35
C ILE A 10 -26.37 -6.61 -34.70
N GLY A 11 -25.79 -7.72 -35.15
CA GLY A 11 -24.52 -8.22 -34.66
C GLY A 11 -23.38 -7.22 -34.85
N ILE A 12 -23.29 -6.59 -36.03
CA ILE A 12 -22.28 -5.55 -36.32
C ILE A 12 -22.49 -4.33 -35.41
N VAL A 13 -23.73 -3.86 -35.26
CA VAL A 13 -24.05 -2.73 -34.39
C VAL A 13 -23.66 -3.02 -32.93
N LEU A 14 -23.99 -4.20 -32.41
CA LEU A 14 -23.62 -4.62 -31.06
C LEU A 14 -22.11 -4.75 -30.90
N ALA A 15 -21.40 -5.25 -31.91
CA ALA A 15 -19.94 -5.35 -31.88
C ALA A 15 -19.28 -3.96 -31.82
N VAL A 16 -19.75 -3.01 -32.62
CA VAL A 16 -19.25 -1.62 -32.60
C VAL A 16 -19.50 -0.96 -31.24
N ILE A 17 -20.71 -1.09 -30.69
CA ILE A 17 -21.04 -0.53 -29.37
C ILE A 17 -20.16 -1.16 -28.28
N SER A 18 -19.99 -2.49 -28.32
CA SER A 18 -19.16 -3.20 -27.35
C SER A 18 -17.69 -2.76 -27.41
N LEU A 19 -17.16 -2.52 -28.62
CA LEU A 19 -15.80 -2.01 -28.81
C LEU A 19 -15.64 -0.60 -28.24
N VAL A 20 -16.59 0.30 -28.54
CA VAL A 20 -16.59 1.67 -27.99
C VAL A 20 -16.63 1.64 -26.46
N TYR A 21 -17.50 0.81 -25.89
CA TYR A 21 -17.60 0.64 -24.44
C TYR A 21 -16.31 0.09 -23.82
N ALA A 22 -15.68 -0.92 -24.44
CA ALA A 22 -14.43 -1.49 -23.95
C ALA A 22 -13.29 -0.46 -23.93
N VAL A 23 -13.19 0.38 -24.98
CA VAL A 23 -12.19 1.47 -25.04
C VAL A 23 -12.48 2.50 -23.94
N TYR A 24 -13.73 2.90 -23.75
CA TYR A 24 -14.12 3.83 -22.69
C TYR A 24 -13.79 3.28 -21.29
N GLN A 25 -14.19 2.04 -21.01
CA GLN A 25 -13.95 1.38 -19.73
C GLN A 25 -12.46 1.24 -19.43
N THR A 26 -11.64 0.93 -20.43
CA THR A 26 -10.18 0.85 -20.27
C THR A 26 -9.58 2.19 -19.87
N ARG A 27 -10.07 3.29 -20.44
CA ARG A 27 -9.60 4.64 -20.10
C ARG A 27 -9.99 5.04 -18.68
N GLU A 28 -11.23 4.76 -18.29
CA GLU A 28 -11.70 5.07 -16.92
C GLU A 28 -10.98 4.22 -15.86
N LYS A 29 -10.72 2.93 -16.15
CA LYS A 29 -9.91 2.08 -15.27
C LYS A 29 -8.52 2.65 -15.05
N LYS A 30 -7.81 3.06 -16.11
CA LYS A 30 -6.48 3.68 -15.99
C LYS A 30 -6.47 4.95 -15.15
N LYS A 31 -7.47 5.84 -15.34
CA LYS A 31 -7.61 7.04 -14.51
C LYS A 31 -7.82 6.69 -13.04
N LEU A 32 -8.63 5.68 -12.76
CA LEU A 32 -8.91 5.25 -11.40
C LEU A 32 -7.65 4.63 -10.75
N GLU A 33 -6.91 3.80 -11.47
CA GLU A 33 -5.63 3.24 -11.02
C GLU A 33 -4.62 4.35 -10.68
N GLU A 34 -4.46 5.33 -11.55
CA GLU A 34 -3.60 6.49 -11.31
C GLU A 34 -4.04 7.30 -10.09
N TYR A 35 -5.35 7.51 -9.94
CA TYR A 35 -5.92 8.21 -8.79
C TYR A 35 -5.68 7.47 -7.47
N VAL A 36 -5.95 6.16 -7.43
CA VAL A 36 -5.74 5.32 -6.25
C VAL A 36 -4.26 5.31 -5.85
N ARG A 37 -3.36 5.16 -6.83
CA ARG A 37 -1.91 5.22 -6.60
C ARG A 37 -1.49 6.58 -6.04
N SER A 38 -1.95 7.68 -6.64
CA SER A 38 -1.67 9.03 -6.15
C SER A 38 -2.16 9.23 -4.71
N GLN A 39 -3.38 8.78 -4.42
CA GLN A 39 -3.95 8.86 -3.08
C GLN A 39 -3.20 8.02 -2.06
N ALA A 40 -2.75 6.81 -2.41
CA ALA A 40 -1.96 5.97 -1.51
C ALA A 40 -0.66 6.69 -1.07
N TRP A 41 0.05 7.31 -2.01
CA TRP A 41 1.25 8.10 -1.71
C TRP A 41 0.96 9.37 -0.91
N TYR A 42 -0.13 10.05 -1.22
CA TYR A 42 -0.56 11.22 -0.46
C TYR A 42 -0.86 10.87 1.01
N ILE A 43 -1.65 9.81 1.24
CA ILE A 43 -2.02 9.37 2.59
C ILE A 43 -0.77 8.87 3.34
N TYR A 44 0.14 8.15 2.69
CA TYR A 44 1.43 7.76 3.27
C TYR A 44 2.23 8.97 3.78
N SER A 45 2.36 10.02 2.96
CA SER A 45 3.05 11.25 3.36
C SER A 45 2.38 11.92 4.56
N LYS A 46 1.04 11.95 4.59
CA LYS A 46 0.28 12.52 5.71
C LYS A 46 0.40 11.67 6.98
N ALA A 47 0.29 10.35 6.87
CA ALA A 47 0.43 9.43 8.00
C ALA A 47 1.82 9.50 8.63
N ASN A 48 2.88 9.61 7.81
CA ASN A 48 4.24 9.82 8.29
C ASN A 48 4.35 11.11 9.13
N ASN A 49 3.86 12.22 8.58
CA ASN A 49 3.89 13.51 9.26
C ASN A 49 3.09 13.51 10.57
N VAL A 50 1.89 12.92 10.57
CA VAL A 50 1.04 12.81 11.77
C VAL A 50 1.74 11.98 12.84
N THR A 51 2.37 10.86 12.47
CA THR A 51 3.13 10.03 13.41
C THR A 51 4.29 10.81 14.02
N GLY A 52 5.07 11.53 13.20
CA GLY A 52 6.16 12.38 13.68
C GLY A 52 5.67 13.49 14.63
N ILE A 53 4.54 14.14 14.33
CA ILE A 53 3.93 15.16 15.19
C ILE A 53 3.44 14.54 16.51
N ALA A 54 2.82 13.36 16.47
CA ALA A 54 2.35 12.67 17.68
C ALA A 54 3.52 12.33 18.63
N GLN A 55 4.62 11.81 18.07
CA GLN A 55 5.84 11.51 18.82
C GLN A 55 6.49 12.76 19.41
N ALA A 56 6.63 13.81 18.60
CA ALA A 56 7.15 15.10 19.06
C ALA A 56 6.26 15.70 20.17
N GLY A 57 4.94 15.62 20.02
CA GLY A 57 3.97 16.08 21.01
C GLY A 57 4.06 15.34 22.34
N LEU A 58 4.19 14.01 22.30
CA LEU A 58 4.42 13.19 23.49
C LEU A 58 5.75 13.57 24.19
N GLY A 59 6.80 13.81 23.42
CA GLY A 59 8.09 14.27 23.92
C GLY A 59 7.99 15.64 24.60
N ALA A 60 7.36 16.61 23.94
CA ALA A 60 7.14 17.96 24.47
C ALA A 60 6.29 17.93 25.75
N TYR A 61 5.24 17.10 25.80
CA TYR A 61 4.41 16.92 26.99
C TYR A 61 5.23 16.38 28.18
N LYS A 62 6.06 15.36 27.93
CA LYS A 62 6.94 14.78 28.96
C LYS A 62 7.94 15.81 29.50
N GLN A 63 8.48 16.68 28.66
CA GLN A 63 9.40 17.73 29.06
C GLN A 63 8.70 18.84 29.85
N ALA A 64 7.55 19.33 29.37
CA ALA A 64 6.82 20.43 30.00
C ALA A 64 6.22 20.06 31.37
N HIS A 65 5.86 18.79 31.58
CA HIS A 65 5.18 18.31 32.79
C HIS A 65 6.02 17.31 33.59
N ALA A 66 7.35 17.35 33.48
CA ALA A 66 8.25 16.35 34.06
C ALA A 66 8.03 16.05 35.56
N GLN A 67 7.56 17.03 36.34
CA GLN A 67 7.32 16.88 37.78
C GLN A 67 5.87 16.51 38.14
N ASN A 68 4.92 16.61 37.19
CA ASN A 68 3.50 16.35 37.44
C ASN A 68 2.81 15.85 36.15
N LEU A 69 3.20 14.66 35.72
CA LEU A 69 2.63 14.02 34.54
C LEU A 69 1.21 13.54 34.81
N ASN A 70 0.26 14.00 33.99
CA ASN A 70 -1.05 13.39 33.96
C ASN A 70 -0.96 12.07 33.18
N THR A 71 -1.07 10.96 33.91
CA THR A 71 -0.94 9.61 33.35
C THR A 71 -2.03 9.28 32.33
N GLN A 72 -3.23 9.84 32.46
CA GLN A 72 -4.32 9.62 31.50
C GLN A 72 -4.00 10.29 30.15
N VAL A 73 -3.47 11.51 30.18
CA VAL A 73 -3.04 12.22 28.96
C VAL A 73 -1.87 11.49 28.30
N LEU A 74 -0.92 11.01 29.11
CA LEU A 74 0.21 10.23 28.64
C LEU A 74 -0.24 8.93 27.95
N GLU A 75 -1.18 8.21 28.54
CA GLU A 75 -1.74 6.98 27.97
C GLU A 75 -2.48 7.26 26.66
N LEU A 76 -3.29 8.33 26.59
CA LEU A 76 -4.01 8.71 25.39
C LEU A 76 -3.06 9.08 24.25
N MET A 77 -2.00 9.85 24.55
CA MET A 77 -0.97 10.21 23.57
C MET A 77 -0.18 8.98 23.09
N ALA A 78 0.18 8.07 24.00
CA ALA A 78 0.86 6.83 23.64
C ALA A 78 -0.01 5.92 22.74
N LYS A 79 -1.31 5.81 23.03
CA LYS A 79 -2.26 5.10 22.15
C LYS A 79 -2.38 5.77 20.77
N THR A 80 -2.34 7.10 20.74
CA THR A 80 -2.39 7.87 19.49
C THR A 80 -1.17 7.61 18.62
N ASP A 81 0.04 7.58 19.21
CA ASP A 81 1.27 7.21 18.50
C ASP A 81 1.21 5.78 17.97
N ALA A 82 0.75 4.82 18.79
CA ALA A 82 0.60 3.42 18.36
C ALA A 82 -0.37 3.28 17.16
N PHE A 83 -1.55 3.90 17.21
CA PHE A 83 -2.48 3.89 16.09
C PHE A 83 -1.96 4.65 14.87
N GLY A 84 -1.19 5.72 15.05
CA GLY A 84 -0.51 6.43 13.97
C GLY A 84 0.48 5.53 13.24
N GLN A 85 1.30 4.77 13.98
CA GLN A 85 2.25 3.82 13.42
C GLN A 85 1.55 2.66 12.69
N ASP A 86 0.46 2.14 13.23
CA ASP A 86 -0.34 1.09 12.57
C ASP A 86 -0.94 1.60 11.26
N LEU A 87 -1.53 2.80 11.28
CA LEU A 87 -2.08 3.45 10.08
C LEU A 87 -0.97 3.70 9.06
N PHE A 88 0.19 4.19 9.49
CA PHE A 88 1.35 4.40 8.64
C PHE A 88 1.77 3.10 7.94
N ARG A 89 1.90 1.98 8.68
CA ARG A 89 2.20 0.66 8.08
C ARG A 89 1.15 0.22 7.07
N GLU A 90 -0.12 0.51 7.34
CA GLU A 90 -1.20 0.17 6.40
C GLU A 90 -1.12 1.00 5.11
N THR A 91 -0.70 2.27 5.17
CA THR A 91 -0.48 3.05 3.93
C THR A 91 0.62 2.44 3.05
N ILE A 92 1.64 1.81 3.64
CA ILE A 92 2.67 1.09 2.88
C ILE A 92 2.07 -0.10 2.14
N ARG A 93 1.15 -0.85 2.78
CA ARG A 93 0.40 -1.94 2.11
C ARG A 93 -0.50 -1.41 1.00
N GLN A 94 -1.15 -0.27 1.19
CA GLN A 94 -1.94 0.34 0.12
C GLN A 94 -1.08 0.72 -1.09
N ILE A 95 0.13 1.25 -0.86
CA ILE A 95 1.09 1.51 -1.95
C ILE A 95 1.49 0.20 -2.63
N GLN A 96 1.75 -0.88 -1.88
CA GLN A 96 2.04 -2.19 -2.46
C GLN A 96 0.94 -2.69 -3.40
N LEU A 97 -0.33 -2.47 -3.05
CA LEU A 97 -1.47 -2.88 -3.87
C LEU A 97 -1.73 -1.96 -5.07
N ALA A 98 -1.38 -0.68 -4.94
CA ALA A 98 -1.65 0.33 -5.96
C ALA A 98 -0.53 0.50 -6.98
N GLU A 99 0.72 0.15 -6.63
CA GLU A 99 1.85 0.23 -7.56
C GLU A 99 1.93 -1.04 -8.43
N PRO A 100 2.02 -0.90 -9.77
CA PRO A 100 2.10 -2.05 -10.67
C PRO A 100 3.39 -2.86 -10.46
N ASP A 101 4.49 -2.18 -10.13
CA ASP A 101 5.82 -2.78 -9.96
C ASP A 101 6.34 -2.59 -8.53
N PHE A 102 5.96 -3.49 -7.62
CA PHE A 102 6.42 -3.44 -6.23
C PHE A 102 7.63 -4.36 -5.99
N THR A 103 8.80 -3.94 -6.49
CA THR A 103 10.05 -4.73 -6.42
C THR A 103 11.13 -4.02 -5.62
N HIS A 104 12.15 -4.77 -5.17
CA HIS A 104 13.30 -4.22 -4.45
C HIS A 104 14.01 -3.12 -5.25
N ASN A 105 14.24 -3.36 -6.55
CA ASN A 105 14.87 -2.38 -7.44
C ASN A 105 14.02 -1.10 -7.56
N GLN A 106 12.71 -1.25 -7.68
CA GLN A 106 11.81 -0.10 -7.78
C GLN A 106 11.79 0.73 -6.50
N ILE A 107 11.87 0.07 -5.34
CA ILE A 107 11.98 0.74 -4.04
C ILE A 107 13.31 1.51 -3.95
N ASP A 108 14.42 0.92 -4.41
CA ASP A 108 15.71 1.60 -4.44
C ASP A 108 15.69 2.84 -5.35
N ILE A 109 15.02 2.77 -6.49
CA ILE A 109 14.78 3.93 -7.36
C ILE A 109 13.97 5.00 -6.62
N TRP A 110 12.89 4.64 -5.92
CA TRP A 110 12.10 5.62 -5.15
C TRP A 110 12.90 6.30 -4.04
N VAL A 111 13.86 5.61 -3.43
CA VAL A 111 14.77 6.20 -2.44
C VAL A 111 15.75 7.18 -3.11
N LEU A 112 16.31 6.80 -4.27
CA LEU A 112 17.22 7.67 -5.02
C LEU A 112 16.52 8.94 -5.53
N ASP A 113 15.26 8.81 -5.96
CA ASP A 113 14.43 9.92 -6.45
C ASP A 113 13.90 10.81 -5.31
N GLY A 114 14.12 10.44 -4.04
CA GLY A 114 13.59 11.16 -2.88
C GLY A 114 12.07 11.02 -2.68
N LYS A 115 11.41 10.12 -3.43
CA LYS A 115 9.99 9.78 -3.25
C LYS A 115 9.76 9.02 -1.94
N LEU A 116 10.76 8.24 -1.52
CA LEU A 116 10.74 7.42 -0.31
C LEU A 116 11.92 7.76 0.59
N ASP A 117 11.67 7.92 1.90
CA ASP A 117 12.73 8.05 2.88
C ASP A 117 13.54 6.76 2.99
N LYS A 118 14.87 6.90 3.04
CA LYS A 118 15.81 5.78 3.18
C LYS A 118 15.52 4.95 4.42
N ASP A 119 15.10 5.58 5.51
CA ASP A 119 14.81 4.90 6.77
C ASP A 119 13.54 4.03 6.69
N HIS A 120 12.63 4.38 5.77
CA HIS A 120 11.40 3.62 5.54
C HIS A 120 11.56 2.52 4.50
N ALA A 121 12.65 2.51 3.72
CA ALA A 121 12.88 1.56 2.65
C ALA A 121 12.82 0.09 3.12
N ALA A 122 13.29 -0.21 4.32
CA ALA A 122 13.22 -1.55 4.90
C ALA A 122 11.78 -2.04 5.08
N LEU A 123 10.84 -1.16 5.44
CA LEU A 123 9.43 -1.49 5.61
C LEU A 123 8.77 -1.86 4.28
N PHE A 124 9.13 -1.16 3.20
CA PHE A 124 8.66 -1.47 1.86
C PHE A 124 9.23 -2.79 1.35
N LYS A 125 10.55 -3.00 1.50
CA LYS A 125 11.23 -4.23 1.05
C LYS A 125 10.72 -5.48 1.75
N ALA A 126 10.34 -5.38 3.03
CA ALA A 126 9.76 -6.48 3.78
C ALA A 126 8.43 -7.01 3.20
N LEU A 127 7.73 -6.21 2.40
CA LEU A 127 6.46 -6.59 1.74
C LEU A 127 6.66 -7.14 0.33
N CYS A 128 7.86 -7.01 -0.25
CA CYS A 128 8.16 -7.63 -1.54
C CYS A 128 8.14 -9.16 -1.37
N VAL A 129 7.28 -9.84 -2.13
CA VAL A 129 7.29 -11.30 -2.19
C VAL A 129 8.59 -11.73 -2.88
N SER A 130 9.50 -12.34 -2.14
CA SER A 130 10.70 -12.94 -2.68
C SER A 130 10.31 -14.14 -3.56
N SER A 131 10.57 -14.06 -4.86
CA SER A 131 10.43 -15.19 -5.79
C SER A 131 11.52 -16.25 -5.62
N SER A 132 12.06 -16.43 -4.40
CA SER A 132 13.19 -17.32 -4.14
C SER A 132 13.19 -17.87 -2.72
N THR A 133 12.37 -18.89 -2.47
CA THR A 133 12.79 -19.98 -1.58
C THR A 133 12.15 -21.29 -2.03
N PRO A 134 12.90 -22.24 -2.62
CA PRO A 134 12.43 -23.61 -2.73
C PRO A 134 12.28 -24.16 -1.32
N ASN A 135 11.14 -24.80 -1.08
CA ASN A 135 10.78 -25.47 0.16
C ASN A 135 11.86 -26.50 0.56
N SER A 136 12.89 -26.08 1.29
CA SER A 136 13.75 -27.01 2.02
C SER A 136 13.00 -27.37 3.29
N SER A 137 12.08 -28.33 3.14
CA SER A 137 11.56 -29.09 4.26
C SER A 137 12.75 -29.77 4.93
N SER A 138 13.23 -29.15 6.01
CA SER A 138 14.18 -29.75 6.94
C SER A 138 13.52 -31.02 7.48
N LYS A 139 13.91 -32.17 6.93
CA LYS A 139 13.66 -33.49 7.51
C LYS A 139 14.29 -33.50 8.90
N ARG A 140 13.50 -33.17 9.93
CA ARG A 140 13.80 -33.59 11.30
C ARG A 140 13.64 -35.11 11.34
N THR A 141 14.75 -35.82 11.27
CA THR A 141 14.85 -37.21 11.72
C THR A 141 14.58 -37.26 13.22
N PRO A 142 13.61 -38.05 13.72
CA PRO A 142 13.47 -38.29 15.14
C PRO A 142 14.64 -39.19 15.59
N HIS A 143 15.41 -38.68 16.54
CA HIS A 143 16.39 -39.48 17.27
C HIS A 143 15.61 -40.53 18.07
N GLY A 144 15.67 -41.79 17.63
CA GLY A 144 15.22 -42.94 18.40
C GLY A 144 16.13 -43.11 19.60
N ALA A 145 15.53 -43.10 20.79
CA ALA A 145 16.13 -43.59 22.01
C ALA A 145 15.82 -45.09 22.12
N ALA A 146 16.88 -45.91 22.17
CA ALA A 146 16.91 -47.24 22.77
C ALA A 146 18.37 -47.54 23.10
#